data_AF-A0A0R2CLT7-F1
#
_entry.id   AF-A0A0R2CLT7-F1
#
_cell.length_a   1.000
_cell.length_b   1.000
_cell.length_c   1.000
_cell.angle_alpha   90.00
_cell.angle_beta   90.00
_cell.angle_gamma   90.00
#
_symmetry.space_group_name_H-M   'P 1'
#
loop_
_entity.id
_entity.type
_entity.pdbx_description
1 polymer ?
#
loop_
_entity_poly.entity_id
_entity_poly.type
_entity_poly.pdbx_seq_one_letter_code
_entity_poly.pdbx_strand_id
1 'polypeptide(L)'
;MYYGTENCFLIQQDVVRRDILHTHDHAGNLAIKLIGKMIEFGLEYYPVTIVEGILRKDVYSNMLHNAVIKNKGTSLIFYLDLSFEKTLFLNLHKANPFSEKILRQWWQEKDYLGRSDICLRDADFLTNFNQVLEKIDSQLS
;
A
#
# COMPACT_ATOMS: atom_id res chain seq x y z
N MET A 1 -0.22 -14.19 -12.02
CA MET A 1 -0.58 -13.21 -10.98
C MET A 1 -0.96 -14.02 -9.75
N TYR A 2 -0.21 -13.91 -8.66
CA TYR A 2 -0.46 -14.65 -7.42
C TYR A 2 -1.14 -13.71 -6.43
N TYR A 3 -2.36 -14.03 -6.02
CA TYR A 3 -3.16 -13.25 -5.06
C TYR A 3 -2.80 -13.58 -3.59
N GLY A 4 -1.71 -14.31 -3.38
CA GLY A 4 -1.26 -14.79 -2.08
C GLY A 4 -0.48 -16.10 -2.15
N THR A 5 -0.02 -16.55 -0.99
CA THR A 5 0.48 -17.90 -0.71
C THR A 5 -0.46 -18.56 0.29
N GLU A 6 -0.20 -19.81 0.69
CA GLU A 6 -0.99 -20.46 1.76
C GLU A 6 -1.02 -19.65 3.07
N ASN A 7 0.03 -18.86 3.35
CA ASN A 7 0.18 -18.12 4.60
C ASN A 7 -0.01 -16.60 4.46
N CYS A 8 -0.15 -16.08 3.25
CA CYS A 8 -0.22 -14.65 2.99
C CYS A 8 -1.31 -14.32 1.98
N PHE A 9 -2.23 -13.43 2.33
CA PHE A 9 -3.23 -12.88 1.42
C PHE A 9 -2.78 -11.52 0.91
N LEU A 10 -2.59 -11.39 -0.41
CA LEU A 10 -2.10 -10.17 -1.04
C LEU A 10 -3.25 -9.43 -1.73
N ILE A 11 -3.48 -8.18 -1.31
CA ILE A 11 -4.51 -7.30 -1.85
C ILE A 11 -3.82 -6.15 -2.56
N GLN A 12 -3.84 -6.19 -3.89
CA GLN A 12 -3.25 -5.17 -4.75
C GLN A 12 -4.31 -4.14 -5.12
N GLN A 13 -4.18 -2.90 -4.64
CA GLN A 13 -5.18 -1.85 -4.84
C GLN A 13 -5.49 -1.63 -6.33
N ASP A 14 -4.46 -1.62 -7.17
CA ASP A 14 -4.62 -1.32 -8.59
C ASP A 14 -5.32 -2.46 -9.33
N VAL A 15 -5.10 -3.73 -8.95
CA VAL A 15 -5.83 -4.87 -9.53
C VAL A 15 -7.31 -4.79 -9.18
N VAL A 16 -7.63 -4.58 -7.90
CA VAL A 16 -9.03 -4.46 -7.46
C VAL A 16 -9.72 -3.28 -8.14
N ARG A 17 -9.04 -2.14 -8.24
CA ARG A 17 -9.61 -0.92 -8.78
C ARG A 17 -9.71 -0.92 -10.30
N ARG A 18 -8.64 -1.25 -11.02
CA ARG A 18 -8.53 -1.11 -12.47
C ARG A 18 -8.97 -2.34 -13.23
N ASP A 19 -8.64 -3.52 -12.73
CA ASP A 19 -8.82 -4.77 -13.48
C ASP A 19 -10.12 -5.48 -13.10
N ILE A 20 -10.51 -5.43 -11.82
CA ILE A 20 -11.75 -6.06 -11.34
C ILE A 20 -12.95 -5.10 -11.46
N LEU A 21 -12.82 -3.87 -10.96
CA LEU A 21 -13.96 -2.94 -10.85
C LEU A 21 -13.97 -1.81 -11.88
N HIS A 22 -12.89 -1.63 -12.63
CA HIS A 22 -12.74 -0.56 -13.63
C HIS A 22 -13.15 0.84 -13.13
N THR A 23 -12.82 1.17 -11.87
CA THR A 23 -13.26 2.41 -11.21
C THR A 23 -12.14 3.45 -11.10
N HIS A 24 -12.54 4.72 -11.07
CA HIS A 24 -11.61 5.85 -10.93
C HIS A 24 -11.17 6.00 -9.47
N ASP A 25 -9.96 6.51 -9.27
CA ASP A 25 -9.40 6.69 -7.93
C ASP A 25 -9.91 7.99 -7.28
N HIS A 26 -11.05 7.89 -6.59
CA HIS A 26 -11.63 8.98 -5.82
C HIS A 26 -12.26 8.48 -4.53
N ALA A 27 -12.45 9.37 -3.55
CA ALA A 27 -13.14 9.04 -2.31
C ALA A 27 -14.54 8.45 -2.60
N GLY A 28 -14.90 7.39 -1.88
CA GLY A 28 -16.19 6.70 -2.03
C GLY A 28 -16.32 5.75 -3.23
N ASN A 29 -15.26 5.52 -4.01
CA ASN A 29 -15.27 4.53 -5.09
C ASN A 29 -15.56 3.10 -4.57
N LEU A 30 -15.99 2.20 -5.46
CA LEU A 30 -16.36 0.82 -5.10
C LEU A 30 -15.16 -0.04 -4.66
N ALA A 31 -13.95 0.26 -5.13
CA ALA A 31 -12.75 -0.48 -4.76
C ALA A 31 -12.44 -0.35 -3.27
N ILE A 32 -12.70 0.80 -2.65
CA ILE A 32 -12.57 0.98 -1.18
C ILE A 32 -13.43 -0.05 -0.43
N LYS A 33 -14.67 -0.26 -0.87
CA LYS A 33 -15.59 -1.21 -0.22
C LYS A 33 -15.11 -2.65 -0.42
N LEU A 34 -14.65 -2.99 -1.63
CA LEU A 34 -14.19 -4.35 -1.92
C LEU A 34 -12.86 -4.66 -1.20
N ILE A 35 -11.88 -3.76 -1.26
CA ILE A 35 -10.61 -3.88 -0.52
C ILE A 35 -10.89 -4.04 0.97
N GLY A 36 -11.80 -3.24 1.56
CA GLY A 36 -12.19 -3.38 2.96
C GLY A 36 -12.71 -4.78 3.31
N LYS A 37 -13.55 -5.37 2.45
CA LYS A 37 -14.04 -6.75 2.64
C LYS A 37 -12.95 -7.80 2.44
N MET A 38 -12.05 -7.59 1.49
CA MET A 38 -10.90 -8.47 1.28
C MET A 38 -9.97 -8.44 2.49
N ILE A 39 -9.76 -7.28 3.11
CA ILE A 39 -8.99 -7.18 4.34
C ILE A 39 -9.66 -7.98 5.46
N GLU A 40 -10.97 -7.82 5.66
CA GLU A 40 -11.72 -8.60 6.65
C GLU A 40 -11.55 -10.11 6.45
N PHE A 41 -11.67 -10.57 5.21
CA PHE A 41 -11.43 -11.97 4.85
C PHE A 41 -9.98 -12.40 5.15
N GLY A 42 -8.99 -11.59 4.76
CA GLY A 42 -7.59 -11.87 5.04
C GLY A 42 -7.30 -12.00 6.55
N LEU A 43 -7.83 -11.08 7.35
CA LEU A 43 -7.65 -11.08 8.81
C LEU A 43 -8.30 -12.30 9.49
N GLU A 44 -9.32 -12.90 8.88
CA GLU A 44 -10.02 -14.07 9.43
C GLU A 44 -9.34 -15.39 9.04
N TYR A 45 -8.80 -15.48 7.82
CA TYR A 45 -8.38 -16.76 7.23
C TYR A 45 -6.88 -16.89 6.97
N TYR A 46 -6.11 -15.79 7.04
CA TYR A 46 -4.68 -15.82 6.74
C TYR A 46 -3.83 -15.31 7.90
N PRO A 47 -2.66 -15.94 8.14
CA PRO A 47 -1.68 -15.44 9.11
C PRO A 47 -1.21 -14.01 8.81
N VAL A 48 -1.01 -13.71 7.52
CA VAL A 48 -0.54 -12.40 7.05
C VAL A 48 -1.47 -11.89 5.97
N THR A 49 -1.91 -10.64 6.10
CA THR A 49 -2.64 -9.92 5.04
C THR A 49 -1.86 -8.67 4.67
N ILE A 50 -1.53 -8.53 3.39
CA ILE A 50 -0.80 -7.38 2.85
C ILE A 50 -1.73 -6.60 1.93
N VAL A 51 -1.84 -5.29 2.16
CA VAL A 51 -2.50 -4.36 1.25
C VAL A 51 -1.42 -3.47 0.67
N GLU A 52 -1.29 -3.45 -0.65
CA GLU A 52 -0.27 -2.66 -1.35
C GLU A 52 -0.88 -1.79 -2.45
N GLY A 53 -0.22 -0.67 -2.72
CA GLY A 53 -0.53 0.22 -3.83
C GLY A 53 -0.39 1.71 -3.46
N ILE A 54 -0.90 2.58 -4.34
CA ILE A 54 -0.99 4.02 -4.08
C ILE A 54 -2.26 4.28 -3.26
N LEU A 55 -2.15 4.12 -1.95
CA LEU A 55 -3.25 4.20 -1.00
C LEU A 55 -3.40 5.63 -0.44
N ARG A 56 -3.73 6.59 -1.30
CA ARG A 56 -3.82 8.01 -0.91
C ARG A 56 -4.71 8.22 0.31
N LYS A 57 -4.23 9.02 1.27
CA LYS A 57 -4.91 9.25 2.55
C LYS A 57 -6.31 9.86 2.38
N ASP A 58 -6.47 10.81 1.47
CA ASP A 58 -7.75 11.46 1.18
C ASP A 58 -8.83 10.50 0.63
N VAL A 59 -8.40 9.38 0.03
CA VAL A 59 -9.30 8.37 -0.54
C VAL A 59 -9.50 7.17 0.39
N TYR A 60 -8.43 6.64 0.98
CA TYR A 60 -8.42 5.31 1.63
C TYR A 60 -8.30 5.33 3.15
N SER A 61 -7.98 6.47 3.78
CA SER A 61 -7.66 6.53 5.23
C SER A 61 -8.72 5.92 6.13
N ASN A 62 -10.00 6.25 5.92
CA ASN A 62 -11.09 5.72 6.74
C ASN A 62 -11.16 4.19 6.70
N MET A 63 -10.99 3.59 5.53
CA MET A 63 -11.00 2.14 5.37
C MET A 63 -9.76 1.51 6.03
N LEU A 64 -8.58 2.09 5.86
CA LEU A 64 -7.34 1.59 6.47
C LEU A 64 -7.39 1.69 8.00
N HIS A 65 -7.86 2.81 8.56
CA HIS A 65 -8.04 2.95 10.01
C HIS A 65 -9.04 1.93 10.56
N ASN A 66 -10.15 1.70 9.87
CA ASN A 66 -11.12 0.67 10.27
C ASN A 66 -10.50 -0.73 10.25
N ALA A 67 -9.65 -1.05 9.27
CA ALA A 67 -8.93 -2.31 9.23
C ALA A 67 -7.99 -2.47 10.43
N VAL A 68 -7.22 -1.43 10.76
CA VAL A 68 -6.32 -1.42 11.93
C VAL A 68 -7.10 -1.62 13.23
N ILE A 69 -8.23 -0.93 13.40
CA ILE A 69 -9.08 -1.05 14.59
C ILE A 69 -9.69 -2.45 14.73
N LYS A 70 -10.08 -3.07 13.61
CA LYS A 70 -10.68 -4.41 13.59
C LYS A 70 -9.66 -5.52 13.77
N ASN A 71 -8.40 -5.27 13.42
CA ASN A 71 -7.33 -6.25 13.58
C ASN A 71 -7.08 -6.50 15.08
N LYS A 72 -7.18 -7.76 15.48
CA LYS A 72 -6.86 -8.20 16.85
C LYS A 72 -5.37 -8.46 17.06
N GLY A 73 -4.60 -8.55 15.98
CA GLY A 73 -3.15 -8.71 15.99
C GLY A 73 -2.42 -7.39 15.74
N THR A 74 -1.16 -7.49 15.31
CA THR A 74 -0.36 -6.32 14.96
C THR A 74 -0.69 -5.81 13.57
N SER A 75 -0.83 -4.49 13.43
CA SER A 75 -0.85 -3.80 12.14
C SER A 75 0.44 -3.00 11.96
N LEU A 76 1.21 -3.34 10.92
CA LEU A 76 2.37 -2.56 10.49
C LEU A 76 1.97 -1.72 9.28
N ILE A 77 2.30 -0.43 9.31
CA ILE A 77 2.04 0.51 8.22
C ILE A 77 3.39 1.00 7.71
N PHE A 78 3.67 0.76 6.44
CA PHE A 78 4.89 1.20 5.79
C PHE A 78 4.57 2.30 4.78
N TYR A 79 5.33 3.40 4.83
CA TYR A 79 5.27 4.46 3.84
C TYR A 79 6.62 4.55 3.13
N LEU A 80 6.59 4.46 1.79
CA LEU A 80 7.76 4.59 0.96
C LEU A 80 8.08 6.09 0.75
N ASP A 81 8.96 6.63 1.59
CA ASP A 81 9.32 8.05 1.64
C ASP A 81 10.47 8.34 0.67
N LEU A 82 10.13 8.35 -0.62
CA LEU A 82 11.05 8.70 -1.69
C LEU A 82 10.96 10.19 -2.01
N SER A 83 12.08 10.78 -2.43
CA SER A 83 12.07 12.11 -3.02
C SER A 83 11.33 12.12 -4.37
N PHE A 84 10.82 13.30 -4.75
CA PHE A 84 10.21 13.48 -6.07
C PHE A 84 11.24 13.24 -7.18
N GLU A 85 12.49 13.66 -6.97
CA GLU A 85 13.62 13.46 -7.87
C GLU A 85 13.89 11.98 -8.08
N LYS A 86 13.92 11.18 -7.01
CA LYS A 86 14.06 9.72 -7.12
C LYS A 86 12.88 9.09 -7.84
N THR A 87 11.67 9.53 -7.56
CA THR A 87 10.45 9.08 -8.27
C THR A 87 10.54 9.36 -9.77
N LEU A 88 10.98 10.55 -10.16
CA LEU A 88 11.18 10.93 -11.56
C LEU A 88 12.26 10.07 -12.23
N PHE A 89 13.40 9.87 -11.55
CA PHE A 89 14.47 9.00 -12.04
C PHE A 89 13.98 7.57 -12.28
N LEU A 90 13.26 6.97 -11.32
CA LEU A 90 12.70 5.63 -11.47
C LEU A 90 11.66 5.56 -12.60
N ASN A 91 10.83 6.61 -12.74
CA ASN A 91 9.84 6.70 -13.81
C ASN A 91 10.44 6.62 -15.21
N LEU A 92 11.61 7.24 -15.44
CA LEU A 92 12.31 7.21 -16.73
C LEU A 92 12.71 5.79 -17.18
N HIS A 93 12.83 4.85 -16.24
CA HIS A 93 13.20 3.46 -16.51
C HIS A 93 11.99 2.54 -16.71
N LYS A 94 10.76 3.07 -16.67
CA LYS A 94 9.53 2.30 -16.92
C LYS A 94 9.33 2.13 -18.42
N ALA A 95 8.72 1.01 -18.82
CA ALA A 95 8.34 0.77 -20.22
C ALA A 95 7.44 1.88 -20.78
N ASN A 96 6.56 2.44 -19.95
CA ASN A 96 5.70 3.57 -20.27
C ASN A 96 5.84 4.65 -19.18
N PRO A 97 6.78 5.59 -19.32
CA PRO A 97 6.99 6.66 -18.35
C PRO A 97 5.86 7.69 -18.41
N PHE A 98 5.49 8.24 -17.26
CA PHE A 98 4.60 9.40 -17.20
C PHE A 98 5.38 10.70 -17.40
N SER A 99 4.72 11.74 -17.92
CA SER A 99 5.32 13.07 -17.98
C SER A 99 5.54 13.63 -16.58
N GLU A 100 6.58 14.46 -16.41
CA GLU A 100 6.84 15.14 -15.14
C GLU A 100 5.63 15.98 -14.70
N LYS A 101 4.94 16.64 -15.62
CA LYS A 101 3.71 17.41 -15.34
C LYS A 101 2.64 16.54 -14.67
N ILE A 102 2.41 15.34 -15.18
CA ILE A 102 1.45 14.39 -14.61
C ILE A 102 1.92 13.92 -13.23
N LEU A 103 3.20 13.57 -13.09
CA LEU A 103 3.74 13.15 -11.79
C LEU A 103 3.63 14.25 -10.74
N ARG A 104 3.90 15.51 -11.09
CA ARG A 104 3.73 16.67 -10.19
C ARG A 104 2.28 16.87 -9.77
N GLN A 105 1.31 16.58 -10.64
CA GLN A 105 -0.11 16.67 -10.30
C GLN A 105 -0.55 15.58 -9.32
N TRP A 106 0.06 14.40 -9.39
CA TRP A 106 -0.24 13.28 -8.49
C TRP A 106 0.62 13.27 -7.23
N TRP A 107 1.70 14.05 -7.20
CA TRP A 107 2.65 14.05 -6.10
C TRP A 107 2.00 14.58 -4.82
N GLN A 108 2.08 13.78 -3.77
CA GLN A 108 1.63 14.14 -2.44
C GLN A 108 2.76 13.80 -1.45
N GLU A 109 3.48 14.84 -1.03
CA GLU A 109 4.58 14.69 -0.08
C GLU A 109 4.03 14.36 1.31
N LYS A 110 4.67 13.43 2.02
CA LYS A 110 4.36 13.08 3.42
C LYS A 110 2.91 12.65 3.62
N ASP A 111 2.39 11.82 2.70
CA ASP A 111 1.03 11.28 2.75
C ASP A 111 0.86 10.14 3.77
N TYR A 112 1.32 10.37 5.00
CA TYR A 112 1.31 9.38 6.06
C TYR A 112 -0.12 9.13 6.56
N LEU A 113 -0.47 7.87 6.78
CA LEU A 113 -1.74 7.46 7.36
C LEU A 113 -1.85 7.96 8.81
N GLY A 114 -0.79 7.79 9.62
CA GLY A 114 -0.75 8.21 11.02
C GLY A 114 0.65 8.46 11.56
N ARG A 115 0.75 8.62 12.88
CA ARG A 115 2.04 8.86 13.58
C ARG A 115 2.89 7.60 13.75
N SER A 116 2.28 6.43 13.57
CA SER A 116 2.92 5.12 13.74
C SER A 116 3.51 4.56 12.45
N ASP A 117 3.42 5.30 11.35
CA ASP A 117 3.91 4.88 10.05
C ASP A 117 5.43 4.67 10.07
N ILE A 118 5.86 3.51 9.58
CA ILE A 118 7.26 3.17 9.39
C ILE A 118 7.70 3.72 8.04
N CYS A 119 8.45 4.83 8.07
CA CYS A 119 8.92 5.51 6.87
C CYS A 119 10.18 4.84 6.31
N LEU A 120 10.07 4.23 5.14
CA LEU A 120 11.16 3.65 4.38
C LEU A 120 11.80 4.76 3.52
N ARG A 121 12.86 5.38 4.02
CA ARG A 121 13.43 6.62 3.48
C ARG A 121 14.49 6.35 2.42
N ASP A 122 14.21 6.76 1.17
CA ASP A 122 15.14 6.93 0.03
C ASP A 122 16.35 5.96 -0.06
N ALA A 123 16.18 4.74 0.45
CA ALA A 123 17.18 3.68 0.42
C ALA A 123 16.96 2.79 -0.81
N ASP A 124 17.96 1.98 -1.13
CA ASP A 124 17.82 0.97 -2.16
C ASP A 124 16.78 -0.11 -1.76
N PHE A 125 16.39 -0.92 -2.74
CA PHE A 125 15.39 -1.96 -2.56
C PHE A 125 15.76 -2.94 -1.44
N LEU A 126 17.00 -3.43 -1.39
CA LEU A 126 17.42 -4.44 -0.42
C LEU A 126 17.37 -3.88 1.00
N THR A 127 17.80 -2.64 1.18
CA THR A 127 17.76 -1.95 2.47
C THR A 127 16.33 -1.78 2.97
N ASN A 128 15.40 -1.36 2.11
CA ASN A 128 13.98 -1.22 2.48
C ASN A 128 13.32 -2.58 2.70
N PHE A 129 13.65 -3.58 1.87
CA PHE A 129 13.13 -4.93 1.98
C PHE A 129 13.52 -5.58 3.33
N ASN A 130 14.80 -5.48 3.71
CA ASN A 130 15.27 -6.02 4.99
C ASN A 130 14.60 -5.32 6.18
N GLN A 131 14.42 -4.00 6.14
CA GLN A 131 13.69 -3.28 7.19
C GLN A 131 12.24 -3.76 7.34
N VAL A 132 11.56 -4.05 6.23
CA VAL A 132 10.19 -4.61 6.28
C VAL A 132 10.21 -5.99 6.92
N LEU A 133 11.14 -6.87 6.51
CA LEU A 133 11.25 -8.22 7.08
C LEU A 133 11.55 -8.20 8.58
N GLU A 134 12.55 -7.43 9.01
CA GLU A 134 12.90 -7.29 10.43
C GLU A 134 11.71 -6.84 11.28
N LYS A 135 10.88 -5.93 10.74
CA LYS A 135 9.67 -5.47 11.41
C LYS A 135 8.62 -6.56 11.48
N ILE A 136 8.40 -7.31 10.41
CA ILE A 136 7.44 -8.44 10.41
C ILE A 136 7.89 -9.52 11.39
N ASP A 137 9.14 -9.95 11.32
CA ASP A 137 9.68 -11.03 12.16
C ASP A 137 9.61 -10.70 13.66
N SER A 138 9.81 -9.42 14.01
CA SER A 138 9.67 -8.94 15.39
C SER A 138 8.25 -9.06 15.98
N GLN A 139 7.23 -9.30 15.15
CA GLN A 139 5.83 -9.43 15.55
C GLN A 139 5.34 -10.88 15.55
N LEU A 140 6.10 -11.79 14.94
CA LEU A 140 5.79 -13.22 14.84
C LEU A 140 6.54 -14.06 15.89
N SER A 141 7.42 -13.42 16.68
CA SER A 141 8.20 -14.01 17.78
C SER A 141 7.46 -13.87 19.12
#